data_AF-A0A8H5D7Z8-F1
#
_entry.id   AF-A0A8H5D7Z8-F1
#
_cell.length_a   1.000
_cell.length_b   1.000
_cell.length_c   1.000
_cell.angle_alpha   90.00
_cell.angle_beta   90.00
_cell.angle_gamma   90.00
#
_symmetry.space_group_name_H-M   'P 1'
#
loop_
_entity.id
_entity.type
_entity.pdbx_description
1 polymer ?
#
loop_
_entity_poly.entity_id
_entity_poly.type
_entity_poly.pdbx_seq_one_letter_code
_entity_poly.pdbx_strand_id
1 'polypeptide(L)'
;MQIDVSPFFCKNKFCQTLRPEQPSANGSSNTETWEAKDGLEYGSKCPSIQPGEKTEKPPSIALVTVEHETNGAPVTTNDARLNFSPRQRSVILAVVCFSGMVNPLSSLMYTPALPAIADALGVSISDVNLTVTTYLIFQGITPSIWGSLSDFYGRRVIYLVTLLITVGSSIGLCLTESFAVVLALRALHATGCSSTRALGVGVIRDIAPINVRGWYMGLYSAGVSVGTSFGPVFGGLLAQYAGWHGIFYFLLALSASSFLLIFLVLPETLHFVRSGRGWTPPRYVQPPLGLSWLADDDDGSSELREGSQSQLSPAHAPKLDFFGPLRIMKYPDAICAMIFTGITYTVWQDNMVATSTIYSSRYGLSEAKIGLTYLANGKGGLVIEHARLRSLSYNVPAFIILNLVYGWIFQAHIHVSVPIILSFLIGYFDSCILAPYSTLMVDLFEEAASTSSASMNLVRCLLGAVGSSTIDLMIRAMGIGWTFTTLSGIMTLGIPLAWYQYRFGYKGRARRLGDDRMQGSQAG
;
A
#
# COMPACT_ATOMS: atom_id res chain seq x y z
N MET A 1 33.80 -21.07 13.23
CA MET A 1 33.45 -19.74 13.77
C MET A 1 31.94 -19.70 13.94
N GLN A 2 31.45 -20.29 15.03
CA GLN A 2 30.04 -20.26 15.41
C GLN A 2 29.81 -18.98 16.21
N ILE A 3 28.85 -18.17 15.76
CA ILE A 3 28.43 -16.97 16.49
C ILE A 3 27.09 -17.28 17.13
N ASP A 4 27.13 -17.22 18.46
CA ASP A 4 26.09 -17.51 19.42
C ASP A 4 24.88 -16.56 19.27
N VAL A 5 23.68 -17.13 19.24
CA VAL A 5 22.42 -16.41 18.95
C VAL A 5 21.51 -16.43 20.19
N SER A 6 21.99 -15.86 21.29
CA SER A 6 21.15 -15.35 22.39
C SER A 6 22.02 -14.55 23.36
N PRO A 7 21.72 -13.26 23.66
CA PRO A 7 20.60 -12.93 24.54
C PRO A 7 19.93 -11.57 24.26
N PHE A 8 18.69 -11.55 23.79
CA PHE A 8 17.82 -10.35 23.89
C PHE A 8 16.35 -10.73 24.11
N PHE A 9 16.12 -11.58 25.10
CA PHE A 9 14.81 -11.68 25.75
C PHE A 9 14.86 -10.89 27.06
N CYS A 10 13.81 -10.12 27.32
CA CYS A 10 13.51 -9.42 28.57
C CYS A 10 14.38 -8.22 28.98
N LYS A 11 14.00 -7.03 28.48
CA LYS A 11 13.95 -5.81 29.30
C LYS A 11 12.49 -5.39 29.50
N ASN A 12 11.81 -6.09 30.39
CA ASN A 12 10.76 -5.52 31.23
C ASN A 12 10.74 -6.32 32.55
N LYS A 13 10.73 -5.60 33.67
CA LYS A 13 10.78 -6.12 35.04
C LYS A 13 9.59 -7.05 35.28
N PHE A 14 9.79 -8.37 35.26
CA PHE A 14 9.08 -9.38 36.05
C PHE A 14 9.65 -10.75 35.68
N CYS A 15 10.81 -11.09 36.26
CA CYS A 15 11.38 -12.44 36.35
C CYS A 15 12.83 -12.32 36.84
N GLN A 16 13.00 -12.06 38.13
CA GLN A 16 14.29 -12.24 38.79
C GLN A 16 14.05 -12.75 40.21
N THR A 17 13.91 -14.06 40.33
CA THR A 17 14.51 -14.81 41.43
C THR A 17 14.41 -16.28 41.04
N LEU A 18 15.55 -16.88 40.75
CA LEU A 18 15.94 -18.26 41.06
C LEU A 18 17.30 -18.46 40.41
N ARG A 19 18.35 -18.21 41.19
CA ARG A 19 19.72 -18.61 40.87
C ARG A 19 19.86 -20.07 41.35
N PRO A 20 20.46 -20.99 40.59
CA PRO A 20 20.78 -22.30 41.12
C PRO A 20 22.04 -22.17 42.01
N GLU A 21 21.90 -22.38 43.32
CA GLU A 21 23.03 -22.76 44.15
C GLU A 21 23.47 -24.18 43.78
N GLN A 22 24.78 -24.39 43.71
CA GLN A 22 25.37 -25.70 43.42
C GLN A 22 25.01 -26.70 44.53
N PRO A 23 24.72 -27.97 44.19
CA PRO A 23 24.54 -28.99 45.22
C PRO A 23 25.91 -29.43 45.77
N SER A 24 26.20 -29.05 47.01
CA SER A 24 27.17 -29.79 47.83
C SER A 24 26.57 -31.13 48.26
N ALA A 25 27.43 -32.13 48.33
CA ALA A 25 27.15 -33.52 48.56
C ALA A 25 26.28 -33.85 49.78
N ASN A 26 25.67 -35.04 49.68
CA ASN A 26 25.10 -35.88 50.72
C ASN A 26 23.64 -35.61 51.15
N GLY A 27 22.79 -36.54 50.73
CA GLY A 27 22.12 -37.40 51.70
C GLY A 27 20.70 -37.02 52.10
N SER A 28 19.78 -37.89 51.69
CA SER A 28 18.52 -38.24 52.36
C SER A 28 17.45 -37.15 52.55
N SER A 29 16.42 -37.29 51.71
CA SER A 29 14.99 -37.24 52.05
C SER A 29 14.55 -36.24 53.12
N ASN A 30 13.87 -35.16 52.72
CA ASN A 30 12.89 -34.49 53.57
C ASN A 30 11.71 -33.99 52.73
N THR A 31 10.53 -34.50 53.07
CA THR A 31 9.24 -33.84 52.88
C THR A 31 9.20 -32.68 53.87
N GLU A 32 9.15 -31.42 53.42
CA GLU A 32 8.70 -30.32 54.26
C GLU A 32 7.83 -29.31 53.48
N THR A 33 6.72 -29.02 54.13
CA THR A 33 5.59 -28.14 53.85
C THR A 33 5.95 -26.66 53.71
N TRP A 34 5.25 -25.93 52.85
CA TRP A 34 5.19 -24.46 52.90
C TRP A 34 3.76 -23.94 52.70
N GLU A 35 3.33 -23.13 53.67
CA GLU A 35 2.02 -22.50 53.83
C GLU A 35 1.78 -21.34 52.85
N ALA A 36 0.53 -21.20 52.41
CA ALA A 36 0.07 -20.03 51.68
C ALA A 36 -0.13 -18.85 52.64
N LYS A 37 0.59 -17.75 52.43
CA LYS A 37 0.26 -16.45 53.03
C LYS A 37 -0.65 -15.65 52.12
N ASP A 38 -1.85 -15.43 52.64
CA ASP A 38 -2.79 -14.34 52.34
C ASP A 38 -3.43 -14.31 50.95
N GLY A 39 -4.49 -15.12 50.85
CA GLY A 39 -5.85 -14.68 50.48
C GLY A 39 -6.03 -13.89 49.20
N LEU A 40 -6.48 -14.57 48.14
CA LEU A 40 -7.49 -14.10 47.20
C LEU A 40 -7.99 -15.31 46.37
N GLU A 41 -9.21 -15.75 46.68
CA GLU A 41 -9.93 -16.80 45.96
C GLU A 41 -10.19 -16.40 44.50
N TYR A 42 -9.99 -17.32 43.55
CA TYR A 42 -10.91 -17.46 42.42
C TYR A 42 -10.91 -18.91 41.93
N GLY A 43 -12.06 -19.57 42.06
CA GLY A 43 -12.23 -21.00 41.84
C GLY A 43 -12.41 -21.41 40.38
N SER A 44 -11.99 -22.63 40.06
CA SER A 44 -12.72 -23.58 39.22
C SER A 44 -12.00 -24.95 39.17
N LYS A 45 -12.55 -25.89 39.93
CA LYS A 45 -12.50 -27.37 39.83
C LYS A 45 -11.29 -28.04 39.14
N CYS A 46 -10.38 -28.62 39.93
CA CYS A 46 -9.57 -29.77 39.50
C CYS A 46 -10.34 -31.08 39.74
N PRO A 47 -10.36 -32.04 38.80
CA PRO A 47 -10.89 -33.37 39.05
C PRO A 47 -9.91 -34.18 39.90
N SER A 48 -10.43 -34.81 40.95
CA SER A 48 -9.71 -35.70 41.86
C SER A 48 -9.30 -37.00 41.16
N ILE A 49 -8.00 -37.30 41.11
CA ILE A 49 -7.48 -38.63 40.73
C ILE A 49 -7.20 -39.39 42.04
N GLN A 50 -7.80 -40.59 42.19
CA GLN A 50 -7.55 -41.49 43.31
C GLN A 50 -6.18 -42.16 43.17
N PRO A 51 -5.44 -42.41 44.27
CA PRO A 51 -4.12 -43.03 44.22
C PRO A 51 -4.22 -44.55 44.24
N GLY A 52 -3.66 -45.22 43.23
CA GLY A 52 -3.41 -46.66 43.31
C GLY A 52 -3.12 -47.35 41.99
N GLU A 53 -1.91 -47.19 41.43
CA GLU A 53 -1.24 -48.32 40.75
C GLU A 53 0.26 -48.10 40.59
N LYS A 54 0.98 -49.22 40.56
CA LYS A 54 2.42 -49.37 40.82
C LYS A 54 3.29 -48.98 39.63
N THR A 55 4.47 -48.45 39.95
CA THR A 55 5.60 -48.10 39.08
C THR A 55 6.15 -49.26 38.25
N GLU A 56 6.31 -49.04 36.94
CA GLU A 56 7.29 -49.72 36.08
C GLU A 56 8.06 -48.70 35.21
N LYS A 57 9.40 -48.71 35.35
CA LYS A 57 10.50 -48.11 34.55
C LYS A 57 10.43 -46.62 34.13
N PRO A 58 11.53 -45.86 34.27
CA PRO A 58 11.62 -44.52 33.69
C PRO A 58 11.77 -44.65 32.17
N PRO A 59 10.99 -43.93 31.34
CA PRO A 59 11.25 -43.90 29.92
C PRO A 59 12.48 -43.04 29.65
N SER A 60 13.33 -43.53 28.75
CA SER A 60 14.36 -42.79 28.04
C SER A 60 13.85 -41.42 27.57
N ILE A 61 14.73 -40.42 27.59
CA ILE A 61 14.54 -39.06 27.06
C ILE A 61 13.77 -39.11 25.74
N ALA A 62 12.46 -38.91 25.80
CA ALA A 62 11.65 -38.65 24.64
C ALA A 62 11.86 -37.18 24.29
N LEU A 63 12.34 -36.92 23.07
CA LEU A 63 12.10 -35.63 22.45
C LEU A 63 10.60 -35.38 22.57
N VAL A 64 10.23 -34.31 23.28
CA VAL A 64 8.87 -33.79 23.24
C VAL A 64 8.69 -33.19 21.86
N THR A 65 8.39 -34.02 20.88
CA THR A 65 7.54 -33.62 19.75
C THR A 65 6.23 -33.22 20.39
N VAL A 66 5.95 -31.91 20.38
CA VAL A 66 4.62 -31.40 20.67
C VAL A 66 3.73 -31.92 19.56
N GLU A 67 3.17 -33.13 19.75
CA GLU A 67 1.98 -33.53 19.02
C GLU A 67 0.85 -32.62 19.51
N HIS A 68 0.37 -31.78 18.60
CA HIS A 68 -0.87 -31.07 18.77
C HIS A 68 -1.99 -32.12 18.83
N GLU A 69 -2.32 -32.64 20.01
CA GLU A 69 -3.58 -33.33 20.24
C GLU A 69 -4.71 -32.30 20.07
N THR A 70 -5.28 -32.27 18.87
CA THR A 70 -6.52 -31.56 18.56
C THR A 70 -7.70 -32.34 19.14
N ASN A 71 -7.86 -32.30 20.46
CA ASN A 71 -9.12 -32.69 21.12
C ASN A 71 -9.80 -31.43 21.66
N GLY A 72 -10.45 -30.76 20.73
CA GLY A 72 -11.21 -29.54 20.90
C GLY A 72 -11.53 -29.08 19.49
N ALA A 73 -12.82 -29.10 19.14
CA ALA A 73 -13.35 -28.90 17.79
C ALA A 73 -12.48 -27.94 16.96
N PRO A 74 -12.14 -28.28 15.70
CA PRO A 74 -11.40 -27.35 14.88
C PRO A 74 -12.22 -26.07 14.86
N VAL A 75 -11.63 -24.96 15.32
CA VAL A 75 -12.16 -23.64 15.02
C VAL A 75 -11.92 -23.46 13.53
N THR A 76 -12.71 -24.16 12.72
CA THR A 76 -13.00 -23.77 11.36
C THR A 76 -13.84 -22.52 11.49
N THR A 77 -13.19 -21.38 11.72
CA THR A 77 -13.71 -20.16 11.15
C THR A 77 -13.68 -20.40 9.64
N ASN A 78 -14.75 -21.01 9.12
CA ASN A 78 -15.12 -20.99 7.72
C ASN A 78 -15.37 -19.52 7.39
N ASP A 79 -14.28 -18.78 7.24
CA ASP A 79 -14.29 -17.42 6.74
C ASP A 79 -14.81 -17.56 5.31
N ALA A 80 -16.10 -17.30 5.11
CA ALA A 80 -16.79 -17.45 3.84
C ALA A 80 -16.11 -16.68 2.68
N ARG A 81 -15.16 -15.78 3.01
CA ARG A 81 -14.23 -15.09 2.12
C ARG A 81 -13.31 -16.05 1.30
N LEU A 82 -13.11 -17.30 1.73
CA LEU A 82 -11.96 -18.13 1.34
C LEU A 82 -12.15 -19.15 0.18
N ASN A 83 -13.08 -18.96 -0.76
CA ASN A 83 -13.32 -19.97 -1.81
C ASN A 83 -12.31 -19.97 -2.99
N PHE A 84 -11.09 -19.45 -2.82
CA PHE A 84 -10.07 -19.44 -3.88
C PHE A 84 -8.86 -20.31 -3.52
N SER A 85 -8.43 -21.18 -4.42
CA SER A 85 -7.21 -21.99 -4.26
C SER A 85 -5.94 -21.12 -4.37
N PRO A 86 -4.78 -21.55 -3.83
CA PRO A 86 -3.55 -20.76 -3.89
C PRO A 86 -3.13 -20.38 -5.30
N ARG A 87 -3.31 -21.29 -6.27
CA ARG A 87 -3.02 -21.04 -7.69
C ARG A 87 -3.97 -19.99 -8.28
N GLN A 88 -5.27 -20.05 -7.98
CA GLN A 88 -6.24 -19.03 -8.41
C GLN A 88 -5.87 -17.65 -7.85
N ARG A 89 -5.50 -17.56 -6.57
CA ARG A 89 -5.07 -16.31 -5.94
C ARG A 89 -3.85 -15.72 -6.62
N SER A 90 -2.87 -16.55 -7.00
CA SER A 90 -1.67 -16.09 -7.72
C SER A 90 -2.00 -15.56 -9.12
N VAL A 91 -2.91 -16.20 -9.86
CA VAL A 91 -3.35 -15.70 -11.17
C VAL A 91 -4.09 -14.36 -11.03
N ILE A 92 -5.04 -14.27 -10.09
CA ILE A 92 -5.76 -13.03 -9.81
C ILE A 92 -4.77 -11.92 -9.44
N LEU A 93 -3.81 -12.22 -8.56
CA LEU A 93 -2.79 -11.28 -8.16
C LEU A 93 -1.97 -10.79 -9.36
N ALA A 94 -1.52 -11.67 -10.24
CA ALA A 94 -0.74 -11.29 -11.42
C ALA A 94 -1.52 -10.35 -12.35
N VAL A 95 -2.79 -10.65 -12.62
CA VAL A 95 -3.68 -9.80 -13.45
C VAL A 95 -3.91 -8.44 -12.78
N VAL A 96 -4.18 -8.43 -11.48
CA VAL A 96 -4.41 -7.21 -10.70
C VAL A 96 -3.12 -6.37 -10.63
N CYS A 97 -1.95 -6.97 -10.46
CA CYS A 97 -0.65 -6.30 -10.52
C CYS A 97 -0.45 -5.62 -11.88
N PHE A 98 -0.67 -6.34 -12.97
CA PHE A 98 -0.55 -5.79 -14.32
C PHE A 98 -1.48 -4.59 -14.54
N SER A 99 -2.75 -4.72 -14.15
CA SER A 99 -3.71 -3.61 -14.22
C SER A 99 -3.32 -2.43 -13.32
N GLY A 100 -2.73 -2.69 -12.16
CA GLY A 100 -2.26 -1.68 -11.21
C GLY A 100 -1.07 -0.86 -11.72
N MET A 101 -0.33 -1.36 -12.72
CA MET A 101 0.75 -0.64 -13.38
C MET A 101 0.26 0.48 -14.30
N VAL A 102 -0.99 0.41 -14.78
CA VAL A 102 -1.57 1.40 -15.72
C VAL A 102 -1.54 2.81 -15.13
N ASN A 103 -1.87 2.95 -13.84
CA ASN A 103 -1.89 4.26 -13.16
C ASN A 103 -0.49 4.92 -13.06
N PRO A 104 0.54 4.31 -12.43
CA PRO A 104 1.86 4.93 -12.34
C PRO A 104 2.52 5.14 -13.72
N LEU A 105 2.33 4.23 -14.68
CA LEU A 105 2.85 4.42 -16.04
C LEU A 105 2.21 5.63 -16.73
N SER A 106 0.89 5.75 -16.67
CA SER A 106 0.15 6.88 -17.25
C SER A 106 0.53 8.25 -16.66
N SER A 107 0.89 8.27 -15.37
CA SER A 107 1.32 9.49 -14.70
C SER A 107 2.77 9.86 -15.06
N LEU A 108 3.69 8.89 -15.05
CA LEU A 108 5.13 9.16 -15.09
C LEU A 108 5.76 9.08 -16.48
N MET A 109 5.20 8.32 -17.43
CA MET A 109 5.66 8.36 -18.82
C MET A 109 5.53 9.75 -19.44
N TYR A 110 4.62 10.57 -18.90
CA TYR A 110 4.38 11.94 -19.34
C TYR A 110 5.48 12.91 -18.90
N THR A 111 6.11 12.66 -17.75
CA THR A 111 7.08 13.59 -17.12
C THR A 111 8.33 13.90 -17.94
N PRO A 112 9.04 12.94 -18.59
CA PRO A 112 10.19 13.28 -19.42
C PRO A 112 9.77 14.17 -20.58
N ALA A 113 8.66 13.82 -21.25
CA ALA A 113 8.18 14.46 -22.47
C ALA A 113 7.51 15.84 -22.29
N LEU A 114 7.48 16.39 -21.08
CA LEU A 114 6.88 17.70 -20.81
C LEU A 114 7.42 18.81 -21.73
N PRO A 115 8.76 18.94 -21.95
CA PRO A 115 9.31 19.95 -22.84
C PRO A 115 8.88 19.71 -24.30
N ALA A 116 9.02 18.48 -24.79
CA ALA A 116 8.62 18.13 -26.15
C ALA A 116 7.13 18.41 -26.45
N ILE A 117 6.24 18.20 -25.47
CA ILE A 117 4.81 18.50 -25.61
C ILE A 117 4.55 20.01 -25.63
N ALA A 118 5.25 20.78 -24.79
CA ALA A 118 5.15 22.23 -24.78
C ALA A 118 5.56 22.82 -26.14
N ASP A 119 6.67 22.33 -26.68
CA ASP A 119 7.20 22.76 -27.98
C ASP A 119 6.25 22.36 -29.13
N ALA A 120 5.73 21.12 -29.13
CA ALA A 120 4.84 20.64 -30.19
C ALA A 120 3.49 21.36 -30.22
N LEU A 121 2.94 21.73 -29.06
CA LEU A 121 1.66 22.43 -28.94
C LEU A 121 1.81 23.97 -28.99
N GLY A 122 3.05 24.48 -28.98
CA GLY A 122 3.33 25.92 -28.97
C GLY A 122 2.84 26.64 -27.71
N VAL A 123 2.82 25.95 -26.56
CA VAL A 123 2.34 26.46 -25.26
C VAL A 123 3.47 26.56 -24.24
N SER A 124 3.24 27.27 -23.14
CA SER A 124 4.28 27.39 -22.11
C SER A 124 4.44 26.09 -21.31
N ILE A 125 5.63 25.86 -20.74
CA ILE A 125 5.88 24.73 -19.81
C ILE A 125 4.93 24.79 -18.61
N SER A 126 4.58 25.99 -18.15
CA SER A 126 3.62 26.20 -17.06
C SER A 126 2.22 25.69 -17.43
N ASP A 127 1.78 25.88 -18.67
CA ASP A 127 0.50 25.36 -19.17
C ASP A 127 0.53 23.83 -19.25
N VAL A 128 1.62 23.23 -19.73
CA VAL A 128 1.74 21.75 -19.75
C VAL A 128 1.77 21.17 -18.34
N ASN A 129 2.41 21.84 -17.36
CA ASN A 129 2.37 21.45 -15.95
C ASN A 129 0.95 21.51 -15.35
N LEU A 130 0.07 22.36 -15.89
CA LEU A 130 -1.35 22.36 -15.52
C LEU A 130 -2.00 21.00 -15.85
N THR A 131 -1.60 20.33 -16.94
CA THR A 131 -2.13 19.00 -17.28
C THR A 131 -1.73 17.94 -16.25
N VAL A 132 -0.51 18.02 -15.70
CA VAL A 132 -0.05 17.16 -14.60
C VAL A 132 -0.85 17.45 -13.34
N THR A 133 -1.08 18.72 -13.04
CA THR A 133 -1.87 19.18 -11.90
C THR A 133 -3.31 18.68 -11.97
N THR A 134 -3.99 18.89 -13.10
CA THR A 134 -5.36 18.41 -13.33
C THR A 134 -5.43 16.89 -13.24
N TYR A 135 -4.46 16.18 -13.81
CA TYR A 135 -4.38 14.72 -13.66
C TYR A 135 -4.31 14.30 -12.18
N LEU A 136 -3.47 14.94 -11.37
CA LEU A 136 -3.35 14.65 -9.93
C LEU A 136 -4.65 14.92 -9.17
N ILE A 137 -5.35 16.02 -9.46
CA ILE A 137 -6.65 16.32 -8.81
C ILE A 137 -7.65 15.18 -9.04
N PHE A 138 -7.83 14.77 -10.29
CA PHE A 138 -8.75 13.68 -10.63
C PHE A 138 -8.25 12.32 -10.10
N GLN A 139 -6.93 12.07 -10.12
CA GLN A 139 -6.33 10.88 -9.53
C GLN A 139 -6.58 10.80 -8.02
N GLY A 140 -6.69 11.93 -7.32
CA GLY A 140 -7.01 11.99 -5.89
C GLY A 140 -8.48 11.72 -5.59
N ILE A 141 -9.39 12.34 -6.32
CA ILE A 141 -10.83 12.32 -6.06
C ILE A 141 -11.47 11.00 -6.48
N THR A 142 -11.15 10.53 -7.68
CA THR A 142 -11.93 9.48 -8.36
C THR A 142 -11.84 8.09 -7.71
N PRO A 143 -10.74 7.67 -7.05
CA PRO A 143 -10.71 6.41 -6.31
C PRO A 143 -11.73 6.32 -5.16
N SER A 144 -12.13 7.47 -4.58
CA SER A 144 -13.19 7.52 -3.56
C SER A 144 -14.56 7.13 -4.12
N ILE A 145 -14.80 7.51 -5.38
CA ILE A 145 -16.05 7.22 -6.10
C ILE A 145 -16.06 5.75 -6.53
N TRP A 146 -15.02 5.35 -7.27
CA TRP A 146 -14.94 4.00 -7.83
C TRP A 146 -14.76 2.91 -6.76
N GLY A 147 -14.03 3.21 -5.67
CA GLY A 147 -13.92 2.30 -4.53
C GLY A 147 -15.29 1.99 -3.93
N SER A 148 -16.07 3.03 -3.61
CA SER A 148 -17.43 2.89 -3.05
C SER A 148 -18.39 2.17 -4.00
N LEU A 149 -18.33 2.47 -5.30
CA LEU A 149 -19.13 1.77 -6.30
C LEU A 149 -18.76 0.29 -6.40
N SER A 150 -17.47 -0.04 -6.27
CA SER A 150 -17.01 -1.43 -6.35
C SER A 150 -17.40 -2.25 -5.14
N ASP A 151 -17.57 -1.62 -3.97
CA ASP A 151 -18.06 -2.27 -2.75
C ASP A 151 -19.55 -2.65 -2.87
N PHE A 152 -20.30 -2.04 -3.80
CA PHE A 152 -21.72 -2.31 -4.02
C PHE A 152 -22.02 -3.13 -5.29
N TYR A 153 -21.49 -2.70 -6.44
CA TYR A 153 -21.74 -3.34 -7.74
C TYR A 153 -20.78 -4.49 -8.07
N GLY A 154 -19.77 -4.72 -7.24
CA GLY A 154 -18.73 -5.73 -7.47
C GLY A 154 -17.44 -5.16 -8.04
N ARG A 155 -16.34 -5.90 -7.87
CA ARG A 155 -14.99 -5.46 -8.29
C ARG A 155 -14.84 -5.49 -9.80
N ARG A 156 -15.35 -6.55 -10.44
CA ARG A 156 -15.08 -6.83 -11.86
C ARG A 156 -15.74 -5.81 -12.76
N VAL A 157 -17.01 -5.49 -12.52
CA VAL A 157 -17.77 -4.50 -13.31
C VAL A 157 -17.08 -3.15 -13.27
N ILE A 158 -16.70 -2.69 -12.08
CA ILE A 158 -16.08 -1.39 -11.91
C ILE A 158 -14.68 -1.33 -12.53
N TYR A 159 -13.92 -2.43 -12.49
CA TYR A 159 -12.67 -2.53 -13.25
C TYR A 159 -12.88 -2.37 -14.76
N LEU A 160 -13.89 -3.05 -15.33
CA LEU A 160 -14.18 -2.96 -16.76
C LEU A 160 -14.61 -1.55 -17.18
N VAL A 161 -15.49 -0.91 -16.41
CA VAL A 161 -15.94 0.47 -16.67
C VAL A 161 -14.75 1.45 -16.60
N THR A 162 -13.94 1.37 -15.55
CA THR A 162 -12.81 2.29 -15.37
C THR A 162 -11.72 2.11 -16.43
N LEU A 163 -11.40 0.87 -16.80
CA LEU A 163 -10.47 0.59 -17.88
C LEU A 163 -11.01 1.00 -19.26
N LEU A 164 -12.33 0.88 -19.50
CA LEU A 164 -12.95 1.37 -20.74
C LEU A 164 -12.82 2.89 -20.87
N ILE A 165 -13.02 3.64 -19.77
CA ILE A 165 -12.78 5.09 -19.72
C ILE A 165 -11.30 5.40 -20.03
N THR A 166 -10.37 4.63 -19.46
CA THR A 166 -8.94 4.78 -19.76
C THR A 166 -8.61 4.50 -21.24
N VAL A 167 -9.18 3.45 -21.83
CA VAL A 167 -8.99 3.13 -23.25
C VAL A 167 -9.55 4.24 -24.14
N GLY A 168 -10.80 4.67 -23.91
CA GLY A 168 -11.43 5.73 -24.71
C GLY A 168 -10.71 7.08 -24.62
N SER A 169 -10.29 7.47 -23.41
CA SER A 169 -9.48 8.69 -23.22
C SER A 169 -8.09 8.58 -23.85
N SER A 170 -7.46 7.40 -23.84
CA SER A 170 -6.18 7.17 -24.53
C SER A 170 -6.31 7.32 -26.04
N ILE A 171 -7.38 6.79 -26.65
CA ILE A 171 -7.66 6.97 -28.08
C ILE A 171 -7.77 8.46 -28.43
N GLY A 172 -8.50 9.24 -27.62
CA GLY A 172 -8.60 10.68 -27.80
C GLY A 172 -7.23 11.39 -27.70
N LEU A 173 -6.39 10.96 -26.73
CA LEU A 173 -5.05 11.53 -26.54
C LEU A 173 -4.08 11.18 -27.68
N CYS A 174 -4.27 10.04 -28.35
CA CYS A 174 -3.50 9.68 -29.53
C CYS A 174 -3.81 10.55 -30.76
N LEU A 175 -5.02 11.12 -30.83
CA LEU A 175 -5.53 11.81 -32.02
C LEU A 175 -5.56 13.33 -31.87
N THR A 176 -5.25 13.85 -30.68
CA THR A 176 -5.38 15.27 -30.39
C THR A 176 -4.10 16.04 -30.64
N GLU A 177 -4.25 17.27 -31.11
CA GLU A 177 -3.18 18.26 -31.30
C GLU A 177 -3.52 19.59 -30.61
N SER A 178 -4.53 19.60 -29.74
CA SER A 178 -5.01 20.80 -29.06
C SER A 178 -4.76 20.70 -27.56
N PHE A 179 -4.10 21.71 -27.00
CA PHE A 179 -3.82 21.78 -25.56
C PHE A 179 -5.08 21.65 -24.70
N ALA A 180 -6.18 22.33 -25.06
CA ALA A 180 -7.42 22.27 -24.30
C ALA A 180 -8.02 20.85 -24.26
N VAL A 181 -7.91 20.13 -25.38
CA VAL A 181 -8.38 18.74 -25.48
C VAL A 181 -7.44 17.80 -24.72
N VAL A 182 -6.12 18.00 -24.78
CA VAL A 182 -5.14 17.27 -23.96
C VAL A 182 -5.46 17.44 -22.47
N LEU A 183 -5.68 18.66 -22.01
CA LEU A 183 -6.02 18.97 -20.61
C LEU A 183 -7.29 18.24 -20.16
N ALA A 184 -8.37 18.32 -20.95
CA ALA A 184 -9.64 17.68 -20.64
C ALA A 184 -9.53 16.14 -20.66
N LEU A 185 -8.86 15.58 -21.67
CA LEU A 185 -8.68 14.14 -21.79
C LEU A 185 -7.74 13.59 -20.72
N ARG A 186 -6.75 14.35 -20.25
CA ARG A 186 -5.91 13.97 -19.10
C ARG A 186 -6.73 13.85 -17.82
N ALA A 187 -7.69 14.75 -17.58
CA ALA A 187 -8.63 14.65 -16.48
C ALA A 187 -9.50 13.38 -16.57
N LEU A 188 -10.05 13.12 -17.76
CA LEU A 188 -10.87 11.91 -18.01
C LEU A 188 -10.04 10.63 -17.87
N HIS A 189 -8.81 10.63 -18.36
CA HIS A 189 -7.90 9.49 -18.28
C HIS A 189 -7.54 9.16 -16.83
N ALA A 190 -7.23 10.18 -16.01
CA ALA A 190 -6.99 10.02 -14.57
C ALA A 190 -8.18 9.40 -13.84
N THR A 191 -9.41 9.75 -14.25
CA THR A 191 -10.65 9.21 -13.68
C THR A 191 -10.79 7.71 -13.88
N GLY A 192 -10.33 7.18 -15.02
CA GLY A 192 -10.31 5.74 -15.28
C GLY A 192 -9.12 5.05 -14.60
N CYS A 193 -7.90 5.52 -14.85
CA CYS A 193 -6.71 4.73 -14.52
C CYS A 193 -6.41 4.69 -13.01
N SER A 194 -6.71 5.77 -12.26
CA SER A 194 -6.38 5.87 -10.83
C SER A 194 -7.07 4.80 -9.97
N SER A 195 -8.26 4.38 -10.40
CA SER A 195 -9.12 3.38 -9.76
C SER A 195 -8.47 2.01 -9.69
N THR A 196 -7.62 1.65 -10.66
CA THR A 196 -6.92 0.36 -10.69
C THR A 196 -6.12 0.09 -9.42
N ARG A 197 -5.61 1.15 -8.76
CA ARG A 197 -4.91 1.03 -7.48
C ARG A 197 -5.85 0.71 -6.32
N ALA A 198 -6.94 1.47 -6.20
CA ALA A 198 -7.91 1.28 -5.10
C ALA A 198 -8.66 -0.05 -5.23
N LEU A 199 -9.07 -0.41 -6.46
CA LEU A 199 -9.74 -1.67 -6.74
C LEU A 199 -8.80 -2.86 -6.49
N GLY A 200 -7.50 -2.75 -6.83
CA GLY A 200 -6.54 -3.83 -6.63
C GLY A 200 -6.32 -4.17 -5.16
N VAL A 201 -6.23 -3.15 -4.30
CA VAL A 201 -6.21 -3.33 -2.84
C VAL A 201 -7.51 -4.00 -2.35
N GLY A 202 -8.67 -3.62 -2.90
CA GLY A 202 -9.95 -4.26 -2.62
C GLY A 202 -9.97 -5.75 -3.00
N VAL A 203 -9.53 -6.10 -4.20
CA VAL A 203 -9.45 -7.49 -4.67
C VAL A 203 -8.52 -8.32 -3.78
N ILE A 204 -7.35 -7.79 -3.41
CA ILE A 204 -6.40 -8.50 -2.53
C ILE A 204 -7.02 -8.76 -1.15
N ARG A 205 -7.74 -7.78 -0.60
CA ARG A 205 -8.47 -7.95 0.65
C ARG A 205 -9.54 -9.05 0.54
N ASP A 206 -10.22 -9.14 -0.61
CA ASP A 206 -11.31 -10.08 -0.81
C ASP A 206 -10.80 -11.53 -0.99
N ILE A 207 -9.58 -11.74 -1.50
CA ILE A 207 -9.01 -13.08 -1.77
C ILE A 207 -8.00 -13.58 -0.72
N ALA A 208 -7.31 -12.68 -0.01
CA ALA A 208 -6.20 -13.05 0.86
C ALA A 208 -6.64 -13.18 2.33
N PRO A 209 -6.28 -14.28 3.03
CA PRO A 209 -6.55 -14.40 4.45
C PRO A 209 -5.74 -13.39 5.26
N ILE A 210 -6.26 -13.03 6.44
CA ILE A 210 -5.75 -11.94 7.28
C ILE A 210 -4.25 -12.13 7.62
N ASN A 211 -3.83 -13.37 7.90
CA ASN A 211 -2.46 -13.71 8.29
C ASN A 211 -1.41 -13.53 7.18
N VAL A 212 -1.79 -13.67 5.90
CA VAL A 212 -0.87 -13.54 4.75
C VAL A 212 -1.17 -12.31 3.89
N ARG A 213 -2.19 -11.52 4.24
CA ARG A 213 -2.61 -10.32 3.49
C ARG A 213 -1.45 -9.35 3.23
N GLY A 214 -0.57 -9.18 4.21
CA GLY A 214 0.61 -8.30 4.10
C GLY A 214 1.55 -8.72 2.97
N TRP A 215 1.75 -10.02 2.76
CA TRP A 215 2.58 -10.55 1.67
C TRP A 215 1.98 -10.25 0.30
N TYR A 216 0.67 -10.50 0.12
CA TYR A 216 -0.03 -10.21 -1.14
C TYR A 216 -0.05 -8.70 -1.45
N MET A 217 -0.28 -7.86 -0.43
CA MET A 217 -0.21 -6.40 -0.58
C MET A 217 1.21 -5.93 -0.93
N GLY A 218 2.24 -6.58 -0.37
CA GLY A 218 3.64 -6.31 -0.69
C GLY A 218 3.97 -6.64 -2.15
N LEU A 219 3.59 -7.83 -2.62
CA LEU A 219 3.82 -8.26 -3.99
C LEU A 219 3.05 -7.39 -5.00
N TYR A 220 1.83 -6.99 -4.67
CA TYR A 220 1.07 -6.01 -5.45
C TYR A 220 1.75 -4.65 -5.51
N SER A 221 2.20 -4.14 -4.36
CA SER A 221 2.92 -2.86 -4.28
C SER A 221 4.23 -2.89 -5.06
N ALA A 222 4.94 -4.03 -5.04
CA ALA A 222 6.14 -4.25 -5.85
C ALA A 222 5.82 -4.19 -7.35
N GLY A 223 4.75 -4.87 -7.79
CA GLY A 223 4.28 -4.82 -9.18
C GLY A 223 3.93 -3.39 -9.63
N VAL A 224 3.18 -2.65 -8.83
CA VAL A 224 2.85 -1.23 -9.10
C VAL A 224 4.11 -0.35 -9.12
N SER A 225 5.14 -0.68 -8.32
CA SER A 225 6.40 0.06 -8.28
C SER A 225 7.23 -0.10 -9.55
N VAL A 226 7.12 -1.23 -10.25
CA VAL A 226 7.74 -1.41 -11.59
C VAL A 226 7.24 -0.31 -12.54
N GLY A 227 5.94 -0.04 -12.56
CA GLY A 227 5.38 1.04 -13.37
C GLY A 227 5.92 2.42 -12.98
N THR A 228 6.31 2.61 -11.71
CA THR A 228 6.90 3.87 -11.22
C THR A 228 8.33 4.04 -11.73
N SER A 229 9.14 2.99 -11.66
CA SER A 229 10.56 3.02 -12.03
C SER A 229 10.80 3.09 -13.54
N PHE A 230 10.00 2.34 -14.32
CA PHE A 230 10.20 2.24 -15.77
C PHE A 230 9.38 3.25 -16.58
N GLY A 231 8.38 3.91 -15.97
CA GLY A 231 7.50 4.86 -16.64
C GLY A 231 8.27 5.95 -17.39
N PRO A 232 9.09 6.77 -16.72
CA PRO A 232 9.82 7.82 -17.42
C PRO A 232 10.82 7.30 -18.47
N VAL A 233 11.35 6.09 -18.30
CA VAL A 233 12.26 5.49 -19.30
C VAL A 233 11.52 5.24 -20.61
N PHE A 234 10.39 4.53 -20.54
CA PHE A 234 9.54 4.30 -21.71
C PHE A 234 8.98 5.61 -22.26
N GLY A 235 8.60 6.53 -21.38
CA GLY A 235 8.14 7.87 -21.75
C GLY A 235 9.15 8.64 -22.59
N GLY A 236 10.39 8.74 -22.13
CA GLY A 236 11.46 9.45 -22.82
C GLY A 236 11.87 8.79 -24.13
N LEU A 237 11.95 7.45 -24.16
CA LEU A 237 12.24 6.70 -25.38
C LEU A 237 11.15 6.90 -26.44
N LEU A 238 9.88 6.75 -26.06
CA LEU A 238 8.75 6.92 -26.98
C LEU A 238 8.65 8.36 -27.47
N ALA A 239 8.81 9.35 -26.58
CA ALA A 239 8.81 10.76 -26.95
C ALA A 239 9.91 11.10 -27.96
N GLN A 240 11.12 10.55 -27.78
CA GLN A 240 12.24 10.82 -28.67
C GLN A 240 12.09 10.17 -30.06
N TYR A 241 11.62 8.92 -30.12
CA TYR A 241 11.63 8.14 -31.37
C TYR A 241 10.28 8.08 -32.10
N ALA A 242 9.17 8.06 -31.35
CA ALA A 242 7.81 7.95 -31.88
C ALA A 242 6.99 9.23 -31.71
N GLY A 243 7.61 10.30 -31.18
CA GLY A 243 6.91 11.52 -30.77
C GLY A 243 6.10 11.33 -29.48
N TRP A 244 5.59 12.43 -28.95
CA TRP A 244 4.87 12.42 -27.67
C TRP A 244 3.55 11.64 -27.73
N HIS A 245 2.90 11.54 -28.90
CA HIS A 245 1.73 10.67 -29.10
C HIS A 245 2.05 9.18 -28.90
N GLY A 246 3.30 8.76 -29.15
CA GLY A 246 3.76 7.39 -28.92
C GLY A 246 3.55 6.90 -27.49
N ILE A 247 3.62 7.82 -26.52
CA ILE A 247 3.31 7.55 -25.10
C ILE A 247 1.85 7.10 -24.97
N PHE A 248 0.93 7.79 -25.62
CA PHE A 248 -0.50 7.50 -25.54
C PHE A 248 -0.88 6.23 -26.30
N TYR A 249 -0.21 5.92 -27.43
CA TYR A 249 -0.38 4.63 -28.10
C TYR A 249 0.07 3.46 -27.22
N PHE A 250 1.19 3.60 -26.52
CA PHE A 250 1.65 2.58 -25.57
C PHE A 250 0.66 2.41 -24.40
N LEU A 251 0.18 3.50 -23.82
CA LEU A 251 -0.82 3.46 -22.75
C LEU A 251 -2.16 2.87 -23.21
N LEU A 252 -2.56 3.12 -24.46
CA LEU A 252 -3.72 2.49 -25.09
C LEU A 252 -3.53 0.97 -25.17
N ALA A 253 -2.40 0.50 -25.68
CA ALA A 253 -2.10 -0.94 -25.75
C ALA A 253 -2.07 -1.60 -24.35
N LEU A 254 -1.47 -0.93 -23.37
CA LEU A 254 -1.40 -1.42 -21.99
C LEU A 254 -2.78 -1.47 -21.30
N SER A 255 -3.59 -0.42 -21.48
CA SER A 255 -4.93 -0.36 -20.89
C SER A 255 -5.91 -1.31 -21.58
N ALA A 256 -5.83 -1.45 -22.90
CA ALA A 256 -6.62 -2.41 -23.67
C ALA A 256 -6.25 -3.87 -23.32
N SER A 257 -4.96 -4.19 -23.20
CA SER A 257 -4.52 -5.51 -22.75
C SER A 257 -4.96 -5.79 -21.31
N SER A 258 -4.88 -4.80 -20.41
CA SER A 258 -5.41 -4.93 -19.05
C SER A 258 -6.93 -5.15 -19.04
N PHE A 259 -7.67 -4.42 -19.88
CA PHE A 259 -9.12 -4.60 -20.04
C PHE A 259 -9.44 -6.02 -20.51
N LEU A 260 -8.75 -6.52 -21.53
CA LEU A 260 -8.93 -7.88 -22.04
C LEU A 260 -8.60 -8.92 -20.97
N LEU A 261 -7.48 -8.80 -20.26
CA LEU A 261 -7.12 -9.74 -19.19
C LEU A 261 -8.16 -9.78 -18.07
N ILE A 262 -8.65 -8.62 -17.64
CA ILE A 262 -9.70 -8.54 -16.63
C ILE A 262 -11.01 -9.14 -17.15
N PHE A 263 -11.40 -8.79 -18.38
CA PHE A 263 -12.61 -9.28 -19.02
C PHE A 263 -12.58 -10.80 -19.15
N LEU A 264 -11.45 -11.37 -19.52
CA LEU A 264 -11.30 -12.80 -19.75
C LEU A 264 -11.09 -13.61 -18.47
N VAL A 265 -10.32 -13.10 -17.50
CA VAL A 265 -9.75 -13.91 -16.40
C VAL A 265 -10.32 -13.57 -15.02
N LEU A 266 -10.55 -12.28 -14.69
CA LEU A 266 -10.84 -11.88 -13.31
C LEU A 266 -12.28 -12.26 -12.92
N PRO A 267 -12.54 -13.21 -12.01
CA PRO A 267 -13.90 -13.48 -11.54
C PRO A 267 -14.39 -12.36 -10.62
N GLU A 268 -15.69 -12.36 -10.31
CA GLU A 268 -16.17 -11.51 -9.22
C GLU A 268 -15.58 -12.00 -7.89
N THR A 269 -14.91 -11.10 -7.18
CA THR A 269 -14.16 -11.40 -5.96
C THR A 269 -14.92 -10.97 -4.71
N LEU A 270 -15.85 -10.03 -4.83
CA LEU A 270 -16.65 -9.58 -3.71
C LEU A 270 -17.63 -10.67 -3.25
N HIS A 271 -17.41 -11.19 -2.04
CA HIS A 271 -18.22 -12.27 -1.47
C HIS A 271 -19.72 -11.95 -1.42
N PHE A 272 -20.07 -10.71 -1.06
CA PHE A 272 -21.46 -10.26 -0.95
C PHE A 272 -22.23 -10.42 -2.27
N VAL A 273 -21.63 -9.98 -3.38
CA VAL A 273 -22.19 -10.13 -4.73
C VAL A 273 -22.22 -11.60 -5.17
N ARG A 274 -21.16 -12.36 -4.88
CA ARG A 274 -21.11 -13.80 -5.21
C ARG A 274 -22.16 -14.64 -4.48
N SER A 275 -22.49 -14.28 -3.24
CA SER A 275 -23.46 -15.00 -2.41
C SER A 275 -24.94 -14.79 -2.80
N GLY A 276 -25.21 -14.02 -3.88
CA GLY A 276 -26.57 -13.71 -4.32
C GLY A 276 -27.33 -12.75 -3.40
N ARG A 277 -26.69 -12.25 -2.34
CA ARG A 277 -27.26 -11.29 -1.38
C ARG A 277 -27.14 -9.82 -1.83
N GLY A 278 -26.40 -9.56 -2.91
CA GLY A 278 -26.17 -8.24 -3.50
C GLY A 278 -26.67 -8.11 -4.94
N TRP A 279 -26.23 -7.05 -5.63
CA TRP A 279 -26.52 -6.87 -7.06
C TRP A 279 -26.00 -8.06 -7.87
N THR A 280 -26.83 -8.68 -8.70
CA THR A 280 -26.45 -9.84 -9.51
C THR A 280 -25.95 -9.39 -10.89
N PRO A 281 -24.68 -9.63 -11.23
CA PRO A 281 -24.17 -9.27 -12.54
C PRO A 281 -24.91 -10.01 -13.65
N PRO A 282 -25.27 -9.34 -14.76
CA PRO A 282 -25.78 -10.00 -15.95
C PRO A 282 -24.82 -11.09 -16.44
N ARG A 283 -25.36 -12.16 -17.01
CA ARG A 283 -24.60 -13.37 -17.39
C ARG A 283 -23.43 -13.09 -18.35
N TYR A 284 -23.53 -12.07 -19.19
CA TYR A 284 -22.47 -11.63 -20.12
C TYR A 284 -21.29 -10.93 -19.42
N VAL A 285 -21.46 -10.50 -18.17
CA VAL A 285 -20.38 -9.91 -17.38
C VAL A 285 -19.59 -10.99 -16.65
N GLN A 286 -20.02 -12.25 -16.62
CA GLN A 286 -19.18 -13.36 -16.13
C GLN A 286 -18.01 -13.61 -17.12
N PRO A 287 -16.83 -14.06 -16.65
CA PRO A 287 -15.70 -14.32 -17.54
C PRO A 287 -16.11 -15.33 -18.64
N PRO A 288 -16.02 -14.96 -19.93
CA PRO A 288 -16.50 -15.79 -21.03
C PRO A 288 -15.61 -17.02 -21.25
N LEU A 289 -14.35 -16.96 -20.79
CA LEU A 289 -13.36 -18.00 -21.02
C LEU A 289 -13.56 -19.26 -20.18
N GLY A 290 -14.71 -19.40 -19.48
CA GLY A 290 -15.11 -20.68 -18.90
C GLY A 290 -13.98 -21.35 -18.12
N LEU A 291 -13.24 -20.58 -17.31
CA LEU A 291 -12.46 -21.12 -16.22
C LEU A 291 -13.46 -21.67 -15.19
N SER A 292 -14.15 -22.76 -15.52
CA SER A 292 -15.17 -23.48 -14.73
C SER A 292 -14.55 -24.16 -13.49
N TRP A 293 -13.44 -23.58 -13.02
CA TRP A 293 -12.24 -24.27 -12.59
C TRP A 293 -11.08 -23.23 -12.46
N LEU A 294 -9.99 -23.33 -11.71
CA LEU A 294 -9.32 -24.53 -11.22
C LEU A 294 -10.35 -25.43 -10.56
N ALA A 295 -10.77 -26.44 -11.31
CA ALA A 295 -12.01 -27.22 -11.14
C ALA A 295 -12.07 -27.71 -9.72
N ASP A 296 -13.28 -27.72 -9.19
CA ASP A 296 -13.72 -28.69 -8.20
C ASP A 296 -12.59 -29.57 -7.65
N ASP A 297 -12.08 -29.20 -6.48
CA ASP A 297 -11.85 -30.24 -5.47
C ASP A 297 -13.23 -30.59 -4.90
N ASP A 298 -14.09 -31.19 -5.74
CA ASP A 298 -15.35 -31.80 -5.31
C ASP A 298 -15.00 -33.21 -4.82
N ASP A 299 -14.59 -33.29 -3.57
CA ASP A 299 -14.83 -34.47 -2.75
C ASP A 299 -15.72 -34.03 -1.57
N GLY A 300 -17.04 -34.11 -1.76
CA GLY A 300 -18.01 -34.38 -0.69
C GLY A 300 -18.59 -33.21 0.11
N SER A 301 -18.32 -31.93 -0.23
CA SER A 301 -18.76 -30.80 0.62
C SER A 301 -20.16 -30.25 0.34
N SER A 302 -20.84 -30.74 -0.71
CA SER A 302 -22.10 -30.16 -1.19
C SER A 302 -23.29 -30.39 -0.23
N GLU A 303 -23.33 -31.49 0.52
CA GLU A 303 -24.42 -31.76 1.50
C GLU A 303 -24.21 -31.03 2.84
N LEU A 304 -22.97 -30.67 3.21
CA LEU A 304 -22.68 -29.89 4.41
C LEU A 304 -22.97 -28.38 4.23
N ARG A 305 -23.15 -27.92 2.98
CA ARG A 305 -23.33 -26.50 2.62
C ARG A 305 -24.75 -25.97 2.88
N GLU A 306 -25.78 -26.80 2.88
CA GLU A 306 -27.15 -26.36 3.15
C GLU A 306 -27.43 -26.21 4.66
N GLY A 307 -26.84 -27.07 5.50
CA GLY A 307 -27.04 -27.01 6.96
C GLY A 307 -26.42 -25.79 7.64
N SER A 308 -25.25 -25.32 7.16
CA SER A 308 -24.49 -24.23 7.79
C SER A 308 -24.94 -22.82 7.36
N GLN A 309 -25.72 -22.69 6.27
CA GLN A 309 -26.21 -21.39 5.79
C GLN A 309 -27.30 -20.76 6.66
N SER A 310 -27.95 -21.56 7.51
CA SER A 310 -29.05 -21.11 8.38
C SER A 310 -28.60 -20.26 9.58
N GLN A 311 -27.30 -20.21 9.92
CA GLN A 311 -26.81 -19.57 11.15
C GLN A 311 -25.91 -18.33 10.97
N LEU A 312 -25.62 -17.90 9.73
CA LEU A 312 -24.84 -16.67 9.51
C LEU A 312 -25.75 -15.44 9.66
N SER A 313 -25.56 -14.70 10.76
CA SER A 313 -26.14 -13.36 11.00
C SER A 313 -26.13 -12.50 9.72
N PRO A 314 -27.15 -11.64 9.51
CA PRO A 314 -27.26 -10.87 8.27
C PRO A 314 -26.06 -9.91 8.17
N ALA A 315 -25.11 -10.25 7.31
CA ALA A 315 -24.09 -9.32 6.85
C ALA A 315 -24.85 -8.15 6.21
N HIS A 316 -24.87 -7.00 6.88
CA HIS A 316 -25.55 -5.81 6.38
C HIS A 316 -24.98 -5.47 5.01
N ALA A 317 -25.87 -5.20 4.04
CA ALA A 317 -25.44 -4.73 2.73
C ALA A 317 -24.56 -3.49 2.90
N PRO A 318 -23.37 -3.44 2.27
CA PRO A 318 -22.53 -2.26 2.33
C PRO A 318 -23.31 -1.06 1.78
N LYS A 319 -23.38 0.02 2.56
CA LYS A 319 -24.00 1.27 2.11
C LYS A 319 -23.04 2.01 1.18
N LEU A 320 -23.58 2.65 0.14
CA LEU A 320 -22.81 3.55 -0.73
C LEU A 320 -22.33 4.75 0.12
N ASP A 321 -21.04 4.80 0.41
CA ASP A 321 -20.43 5.85 1.23
C ASP A 321 -19.30 6.59 0.48
N PHE A 322 -19.69 7.38 -0.52
CA PHE A 322 -18.77 8.24 -1.27
C PHE A 322 -17.96 9.19 -0.39
N PHE A 323 -18.51 9.57 0.77
CA PHE A 323 -17.90 10.48 1.72
C PHE A 323 -17.16 9.77 2.87
N GLY A 324 -17.09 8.43 2.81
CA GLY A 324 -16.30 7.62 3.74
C GLY A 324 -14.86 8.14 3.89
N PRO A 325 -14.16 8.52 2.80
CA PRO A 325 -12.81 9.04 2.91
C PRO A 325 -12.71 10.35 3.71
N LEU A 326 -13.67 11.26 3.53
CA LEU A 326 -13.72 12.50 4.32
C LEU A 326 -14.07 12.24 5.79
N ARG A 327 -14.80 11.17 6.10
CA ARG A 327 -15.09 10.78 7.47
C ARG A 327 -13.85 10.30 8.21
N ILE A 328 -12.98 9.53 7.55
CA ILE A 328 -11.71 9.06 8.12
C ILE A 328 -10.80 10.25 8.48
N MET A 329 -10.83 11.32 7.69
CA MET A 329 -10.05 12.54 7.96
C MET A 329 -10.46 13.27 9.25
N LYS A 330 -11.62 12.95 9.86
CA LYS A 330 -12.01 13.53 11.15
C LYS A 330 -11.17 13.01 12.32
N TYR A 331 -10.49 11.87 12.15
CA TYR A 331 -9.63 11.32 13.18
C TYR A 331 -8.26 12.03 13.17
N PRO A 332 -7.83 12.62 14.30
CA PRO A 332 -6.60 13.43 14.34
C PRO A 332 -5.34 12.62 14.02
N ASP A 333 -5.26 11.36 14.44
CA ASP A 333 -4.16 10.46 14.11
C ASP A 333 -4.13 10.08 12.61
N ALA A 334 -5.30 9.89 12.00
CA ALA A 334 -5.40 9.59 10.57
C ALA A 334 -4.99 10.80 9.71
N ILE A 335 -5.53 11.98 9.98
CA ILE A 335 -5.26 13.19 9.17
C ILE A 335 -3.81 13.65 9.31
N CYS A 336 -3.20 13.61 10.49
CA CYS A 336 -1.78 13.96 10.67
C CYS A 336 -0.88 13.06 9.83
N ALA A 337 -1.14 11.76 9.84
CA ALA A 337 -0.39 10.80 9.04
C ALA A 337 -0.63 10.99 7.53
N MET A 338 -1.85 11.29 7.10
CA MET A 338 -2.18 11.57 5.70
C MET A 338 -1.52 12.87 5.19
N ILE A 339 -1.55 13.95 5.97
CA ILE A 339 -0.91 15.23 5.61
C ILE A 339 0.60 15.02 5.50
N PHE A 340 1.24 14.37 6.47
CA PHE A 340 2.68 14.10 6.43
C PHE A 340 3.09 13.27 5.19
N THR A 341 2.33 12.22 4.91
CA THR A 341 2.52 11.38 3.71
C THR A 341 2.32 12.19 2.43
N GLY A 342 1.34 13.09 2.42
CA GLY A 342 1.07 13.97 1.28
C GLY A 342 2.15 15.03 1.04
N ILE A 343 2.73 15.62 2.10
CA ILE A 343 3.89 16.51 1.99
C ILE A 343 5.07 15.76 1.37
N THR A 344 5.39 14.57 1.89
CA THR A 344 6.49 13.73 1.37
C THR A 344 6.32 13.45 -0.12
N TYR A 345 5.11 13.01 -0.51
CA TYR A 345 4.78 12.74 -1.90
C TYR A 345 4.83 14.00 -2.78
N THR A 346 4.42 15.16 -2.28
CA THR A 346 4.46 16.43 -3.02
C THR A 346 5.89 16.79 -3.37
N VAL A 347 6.80 16.73 -2.39
CA VAL A 347 8.23 16.99 -2.62
C VAL A 347 8.82 16.01 -3.63
N TRP A 348 8.45 14.73 -3.55
CA TRP A 348 8.87 13.73 -4.54
C TRP A 348 8.29 14.02 -5.94
N GLN A 349 7.01 14.35 -6.04
CA GLN A 349 6.34 14.64 -7.30
C GLN A 349 6.91 15.91 -7.96
N ASP A 350 7.19 16.94 -7.18
CA ASP A 350 7.79 18.18 -7.65
C ASP A 350 9.23 17.98 -8.10
N ASN A 351 9.98 17.12 -7.40
CA ASN A 351 11.28 16.67 -7.87
C ASN A 351 11.15 16.02 -9.26
N MET A 352 10.15 15.15 -9.49
CA MET A 352 9.93 14.52 -10.80
C MET A 352 9.57 15.54 -11.89
N VAL A 353 8.71 16.53 -11.61
CA VAL A 353 8.33 17.53 -12.63
C VAL A 353 9.47 18.51 -12.93
N ALA A 354 10.15 18.99 -11.89
CA ALA A 354 11.26 19.94 -12.03
C ALA A 354 12.48 19.31 -12.72
N THR A 355 12.78 18.05 -12.44
CA THR A 355 13.97 17.38 -12.97
C THR A 355 13.97 17.31 -14.51
N SER A 356 12.83 17.01 -15.14
CA SER A 356 12.73 16.98 -16.61
C SER A 356 13.01 18.34 -17.23
N THR A 357 12.38 19.39 -16.68
CA THR A 357 12.50 20.75 -17.21
C THR A 357 13.91 21.32 -16.98
N ILE A 358 14.52 21.04 -15.83
CA ILE A 358 15.90 21.44 -15.53
C ILE A 358 16.90 20.68 -16.42
N TYR A 359 16.77 19.37 -16.60
CA TYR A 359 17.69 18.62 -17.46
C TYR A 359 17.62 19.05 -18.93
N SER A 360 16.42 19.35 -19.44
CA SER A 360 16.25 19.87 -20.80
C SER A 360 16.86 21.27 -20.92
N SER A 361 16.44 22.23 -20.09
CA SER A 361 16.86 23.63 -20.20
C SER A 361 18.33 23.87 -19.83
N ARG A 362 18.88 23.11 -18.88
CA ARG A 362 20.14 23.42 -18.21
C ARG A 362 21.30 22.52 -18.61
N TYR A 363 21.00 21.28 -19.02
CA TYR A 363 21.97 20.31 -19.51
C TYR A 363 21.76 19.93 -20.99
N GLY A 364 20.70 20.41 -21.64
CA GLY A 364 20.42 20.11 -23.05
C GLY A 364 20.23 18.62 -23.33
N LEU A 365 19.74 17.85 -22.34
CA LEU A 365 19.55 16.41 -22.51
C LEU A 365 18.35 16.12 -23.42
N SER A 366 18.50 15.10 -24.27
CA SER A 366 17.39 14.59 -25.07
C SER A 366 16.39 13.84 -24.19
N GLU A 367 15.15 13.72 -24.67
CA GLU A 367 14.03 13.08 -23.97
C GLU A 367 14.35 11.66 -23.47
N ALA A 368 15.04 10.83 -24.27
CA ALA A 368 15.44 9.49 -23.82
C ALA A 368 16.49 9.51 -22.71
N LYS A 369 17.43 10.46 -22.75
CA LYS A 369 18.44 10.62 -21.69
C LYS A 369 17.77 11.10 -20.40
N ILE A 370 16.83 12.05 -20.50
CA ILE A 370 16.00 12.51 -19.38
C ILE A 370 15.25 11.31 -18.79
N GLY A 371 14.54 10.55 -19.62
CA GLY A 371 13.84 9.33 -19.20
C GLY A 371 14.73 8.32 -18.46
N LEU A 372 15.96 8.12 -18.94
CA LEU A 372 16.93 7.20 -18.32
C LEU A 372 17.36 7.66 -16.92
N THR A 373 17.46 8.98 -16.67
CA THR A 373 17.84 9.49 -15.35
C THR A 373 16.86 9.10 -14.25
N TYR A 374 15.60 8.82 -14.60
CA TYR A 374 14.58 8.41 -13.65
C TYR A 374 14.68 6.96 -13.19
N LEU A 375 15.49 6.11 -13.84
CA LEU A 375 15.79 4.78 -13.29
C LEU A 375 16.39 4.88 -11.89
N ALA A 376 17.17 5.94 -11.63
CA ALA A 376 17.68 6.23 -10.31
C ALA A 376 16.53 6.40 -9.29
N ASN A 377 15.43 7.07 -9.66
CA ASN A 377 14.26 7.23 -8.79
C ASN A 377 13.47 5.93 -8.54
N GLY A 378 13.88 4.81 -9.12
CA GLY A 378 13.25 3.52 -8.89
C GLY A 378 13.20 3.19 -7.41
N LYS A 379 11.98 2.94 -6.90
CA LYS A 379 11.74 2.64 -5.48
C LYS A 379 12.57 1.44 -5.06
N GLY A 380 13.47 1.61 -4.08
CA GLY A 380 14.38 0.58 -3.56
C GLY A 380 13.69 -0.54 -2.77
N GLY A 381 12.69 -1.20 -3.38
CA GLY A 381 11.66 -1.99 -2.72
C GLY A 381 12.04 -3.39 -2.25
N LEU A 382 13.33 -3.72 -2.03
CA LEU A 382 13.74 -5.10 -1.74
C LEU A 382 14.20 -5.37 -0.30
N VAL A 383 14.23 -4.38 0.59
CA VAL A 383 14.65 -4.61 1.98
C VAL A 383 13.70 -3.89 2.94
N ILE A 384 12.60 -4.52 3.32
CA ILE A 384 11.70 -3.97 4.36
C ILE A 384 11.25 -5.07 5.32
N GLU A 385 12.22 -5.62 6.05
CA GLU A 385 11.94 -6.20 7.36
C GLU A 385 12.70 -5.41 8.42
N HIS A 386 11.99 -5.07 9.50
CA HIS A 386 12.42 -4.49 10.79
C HIS A 386 12.08 -3.00 11.06
N ALA A 387 11.23 -2.82 12.08
CA ALA A 387 10.91 -1.61 12.85
C ALA A 387 10.24 -0.43 12.11
N ARG A 388 9.00 -0.64 11.63
CA ARG A 388 8.18 0.25 10.77
C ARG A 388 7.83 1.69 11.25
N LEU A 389 8.44 2.24 12.29
CA LEU A 389 8.34 3.68 12.59
C LEU A 389 9.63 4.24 13.20
N ARG A 390 10.47 3.39 13.80
CA ARG A 390 11.75 3.79 14.39
C ARG A 390 12.71 4.30 13.31
N SER A 391 12.61 3.77 12.10
CA SER A 391 13.43 4.18 10.95
C SER A 391 13.16 5.61 10.46
N LEU A 392 11.99 6.18 10.78
CA LEU A 392 11.62 7.54 10.36
C LEU A 392 12.55 8.60 10.95
N SER A 393 13.08 8.37 12.15
CA SER A 393 13.96 9.30 12.85
C SER A 393 15.23 9.65 12.07
N TYR A 394 15.72 8.74 11.23
CA TYR A 394 16.87 8.98 10.36
C TYR A 394 16.49 9.14 8.88
N ASN A 395 15.44 8.47 8.39
CA ASN A 395 15.02 8.56 6.99
C ASN A 395 14.50 9.97 6.62
N VAL A 396 13.74 10.62 7.51
CA VAL A 396 13.16 11.95 7.23
C VAL A 396 14.24 13.02 7.14
N PRO A 397 15.18 13.15 8.12
CA PRO A 397 16.29 14.10 7.98
C PRO A 397 17.17 13.84 6.75
N ALA A 398 17.45 12.56 6.44
CA ALA A 398 18.23 12.21 5.25
C ALA A 398 17.55 12.68 3.96
N PHE A 399 16.24 12.43 3.82
CA PHE A 399 15.46 12.90 2.68
C PHE A 399 15.48 14.42 2.51
N ILE A 400 15.32 15.17 3.61
CA ILE A 400 15.37 16.65 3.62
C ILE A 400 16.74 17.16 3.17
N ILE A 401 17.83 16.62 3.75
CA ILE A 401 19.19 17.03 3.40
C ILE A 401 19.50 16.73 1.94
N LEU A 402 19.14 15.54 1.46
CA LEU A 402 19.37 15.14 0.08
C LEU A 402 18.60 16.03 -0.90
N ASN A 403 17.35 16.36 -0.61
CA ASN A 403 16.53 17.25 -1.45
C ASN A 403 17.10 18.68 -1.49
N LEU A 404 17.57 19.18 -0.35
CA LEU A 404 18.24 20.48 -0.27
C LEU A 404 19.51 20.49 -1.11
N VAL A 405 20.40 19.51 -0.91
CA VAL A 405 21.65 19.38 -1.68
C VAL A 405 21.33 19.29 -3.17
N TYR A 406 20.34 18.50 -3.55
CA TYR A 406 19.94 18.31 -4.94
C TYR A 406 19.65 19.62 -5.69
N GLY A 407 18.89 20.54 -5.08
CA GLY A 407 18.60 21.83 -5.71
C GLY A 407 19.83 22.71 -5.92
N TRP A 408 20.73 22.74 -4.94
CA TRP A 408 21.96 23.53 -5.04
C TRP A 408 22.96 22.93 -6.02
N ILE A 409 23.02 21.60 -6.16
CA ILE A 409 23.83 20.93 -7.19
C ILE A 409 23.36 21.33 -8.59
N PHE A 410 22.04 21.39 -8.81
CA PHE A 410 21.49 21.89 -10.08
C PHE A 410 21.80 23.36 -10.32
N GLN A 411 21.66 24.20 -9.30
CA GLN A 411 21.99 25.62 -9.42
C GLN A 411 23.50 25.84 -9.68
N ALA A 412 24.36 24.97 -9.16
CA ALA A 412 25.82 25.03 -9.29
C ALA A 412 26.37 24.38 -10.57
N HIS A 413 25.53 23.87 -11.48
CA HIS A 413 26.00 23.36 -12.78
C HIS A 413 26.90 22.13 -12.72
N ILE A 414 26.78 21.34 -11.66
CA ILE A 414 27.65 20.18 -11.48
C ILE A 414 27.30 19.10 -12.52
N HIS A 415 28.28 18.27 -12.87
CA HIS A 415 28.13 17.17 -13.81
C HIS A 415 26.86 16.33 -13.55
N VAL A 416 26.16 15.96 -14.63
CA VAL A 416 24.84 15.30 -14.62
C VAL A 416 24.77 14.03 -13.75
N SER A 417 25.89 13.32 -13.60
CA SER A 417 25.97 12.11 -12.76
C SER A 417 25.64 12.37 -11.29
N VAL A 418 25.97 13.55 -10.75
CA VAL A 418 25.76 13.85 -9.32
C VAL A 418 24.26 14.00 -9.01
N PRO A 419 23.48 14.82 -9.74
CA PRO A 419 22.02 14.80 -9.65
C PRO A 419 21.41 13.40 -9.80
N ILE A 420 21.86 12.57 -10.74
CA ILE A 420 21.33 11.21 -10.93
C ILE A 420 21.52 10.35 -9.67
N ILE A 421 22.71 10.39 -9.05
CA ILE A 421 22.99 9.66 -7.80
C ILE A 421 22.10 10.17 -6.66
N LEU A 422 21.94 11.49 -6.55
CA LEU A 422 21.09 12.09 -5.53
C LEU A 422 19.62 11.74 -5.72
N SER A 423 19.11 11.74 -6.95
CA SER A 423 17.75 11.29 -7.29
C SER A 423 17.52 9.84 -6.83
N PHE A 424 18.51 8.96 -6.96
CA PHE A 424 18.41 7.59 -6.43
C PHE A 424 18.23 7.54 -4.92
N LEU A 425 19.06 8.29 -4.19
CA LEU A 425 18.96 8.35 -2.74
C LEU A 425 17.63 8.98 -2.30
N ILE A 426 17.16 10.02 -2.97
CA ILE A 426 15.86 10.66 -2.73
C ILE A 426 14.72 9.64 -2.91
N GLY A 427 14.70 8.90 -4.03
CA GLY A 427 13.69 7.87 -4.28
C GLY A 427 13.73 6.70 -3.28
N TYR A 428 14.92 6.31 -2.84
CA TYR A 428 15.10 5.31 -1.78
C TYR A 428 14.49 5.77 -0.45
N PHE A 429 14.88 6.95 0.04
CA PHE A 429 14.38 7.46 1.32
C PHE A 429 12.89 7.81 1.27
N ASP A 430 12.36 8.32 0.15
CA ASP A 430 10.91 8.48 -0.06
C ASP A 430 10.18 7.15 0.11
N SER A 431 10.69 6.08 -0.51
CA SER A 431 10.10 4.75 -0.43
C SER A 431 10.10 4.21 1.01
N CYS A 432 11.19 4.42 1.74
CA CYS A 432 11.30 4.04 3.15
C CYS A 432 10.37 4.84 4.07
N ILE A 433 9.94 6.05 3.67
CA ILE A 433 8.96 6.86 4.39
C ILE A 433 7.53 6.43 4.01
N LEU A 434 7.20 6.39 2.72
CA LEU A 434 5.82 6.14 2.26
C LEU A 434 5.32 4.72 2.53
N ALA A 435 6.17 3.70 2.43
CA ALA A 435 5.73 2.31 2.58
C ALA A 435 5.14 2.01 3.97
N PRO A 436 5.81 2.36 5.10
CA PRO A 436 5.23 2.19 6.43
C PRO A 436 3.93 2.96 6.65
N TYR A 437 3.82 4.21 6.18
CA TYR A 437 2.59 5.01 6.33
C TYR A 437 1.43 4.43 5.52
N SER A 438 1.69 3.95 4.30
CA SER A 438 0.68 3.29 3.46
C SER A 438 0.13 2.04 4.13
N THR A 439 0.98 1.22 4.75
CA THR A 439 0.51 0.03 5.47
C THR A 439 -0.20 0.39 6.76
N LEU A 440 0.33 1.36 7.52
CA LEU A 440 -0.29 1.84 8.76
C LEU A 440 -1.74 2.29 8.53
N MET A 441 -2.04 3.00 7.44
CA MET A 441 -3.41 3.43 7.13
C MET A 441 -4.36 2.26 6.89
N VAL A 442 -3.91 1.20 6.22
CA VAL A 442 -4.73 0.01 5.96
C VAL A 442 -4.97 -0.78 7.25
N ASP A 443 -3.98 -0.84 8.13
CA ASP A 443 -4.08 -1.53 9.42
C ASP A 443 -4.86 -0.73 10.48
N LEU A 444 -4.90 0.61 10.38
CA LEU A 444 -5.72 1.45 11.27
C LEU A 444 -7.23 1.33 10.97
N PHE A 445 -7.59 0.95 9.74
CA PHE A 445 -8.98 0.90 9.27
C PHE A 445 -9.22 -0.39 8.47
N GLU A 446 -8.99 -1.55 9.08
CA GLU A 446 -9.07 -2.86 8.39
C GLU A 446 -10.45 -3.13 7.76
N GLU A 447 -11.53 -2.74 8.43
CA GLU A 447 -12.90 -2.91 7.93
C GLU A 447 -13.21 -2.01 6.73
N ALA A 448 -12.51 -0.87 6.62
CA ALA A 448 -12.69 0.14 5.58
C ALA A 448 -11.38 0.38 4.81
N ALA A 449 -10.62 -0.68 4.52
CA ALA A 449 -9.29 -0.58 3.92
C ALA A 449 -9.28 0.13 2.54
N SER A 450 -10.29 -0.10 1.71
CA SER A 450 -10.50 0.59 0.43
C SER A 450 -10.70 2.10 0.64
N THR A 451 -11.56 2.47 1.58
CA THR A 451 -11.85 3.86 1.98
C THR A 451 -10.62 4.55 2.58
N SER A 452 -9.84 3.85 3.40
CA SER A 452 -8.60 4.38 3.99
C SER A 452 -7.54 4.66 2.93
N SER A 453 -7.34 3.71 2.01
CA SER A 453 -6.46 3.88 0.85
C SER A 453 -6.90 5.05 -0.04
N ALA A 454 -8.20 5.20 -0.30
CA ALA A 454 -8.76 6.32 -1.04
C ALA A 454 -8.53 7.66 -0.32
N SER A 455 -8.69 7.72 1.00
CA SER A 455 -8.43 8.92 1.81
C SER A 455 -6.98 9.36 1.73
N MET A 456 -6.05 8.42 1.91
CA MET A 456 -4.62 8.69 1.82
C MET A 456 -4.25 9.18 0.41
N ASN A 457 -4.80 8.54 -0.62
CA ASN A 457 -4.57 8.95 -2.00
C ASN A 457 -5.13 10.35 -2.30
N LEU A 458 -6.32 10.68 -1.77
CA LEU A 458 -6.94 12.00 -1.92
C LEU A 458 -6.04 13.12 -1.38
N VAL A 459 -5.62 13.04 -0.11
CA VAL A 459 -4.75 14.07 0.50
C VAL A 459 -3.43 14.18 -0.26
N ARG A 460 -2.83 13.04 -0.57
CA ARG A 460 -1.54 12.94 -1.24
C ARG A 460 -1.55 13.59 -2.63
N CYS A 461 -2.55 13.28 -3.44
CA CYS A 461 -2.67 13.79 -4.80
C CYS A 461 -3.07 15.27 -4.84
N LEU A 462 -3.92 15.75 -3.91
CA LEU A 462 -4.28 17.17 -3.84
C LEU A 462 -3.10 18.05 -3.43
N LEU A 463 -2.31 17.62 -2.42
CA LEU A 463 -1.08 18.34 -2.07
C LEU A 463 -0.07 18.29 -3.22
N GLY A 464 0.08 17.13 -3.89
CA GLY A 464 0.91 17.00 -5.09
C GLY A 464 0.49 17.94 -6.22
N ALA A 465 -0.82 18.12 -6.44
CA ALA A 465 -1.33 19.05 -7.44
C ALA A 465 -0.94 20.51 -7.12
N VAL A 466 -1.06 20.91 -5.85
CA VAL A 466 -0.64 22.25 -5.41
C VAL A 466 0.87 22.45 -5.63
N GLY A 467 1.70 21.50 -5.21
CA GLY A 467 3.15 21.57 -5.44
C GLY A 467 3.51 21.66 -6.92
N SER A 468 2.97 20.76 -7.74
CA SER A 468 3.34 20.67 -9.15
C SER A 468 2.84 21.87 -9.97
N SER A 469 1.75 22.52 -9.56
CA SER A 469 1.29 23.76 -10.19
C SER A 469 2.16 24.98 -9.84
N THR A 470 2.86 24.95 -8.71
CA THR A 470 3.65 26.09 -8.21
C THR A 470 5.14 25.95 -8.50
N ILE A 471 5.63 24.76 -8.81
CA ILE A 471 7.07 24.49 -8.94
C ILE A 471 7.78 25.35 -9.99
N ASP A 472 7.20 25.52 -11.18
CA ASP A 472 7.79 26.35 -12.25
C ASP A 472 7.75 27.84 -11.88
N LEU A 473 6.66 28.30 -11.23
CA LEU A 473 6.55 29.66 -10.70
C LEU A 473 7.64 29.93 -9.64
N MET A 474 7.89 28.97 -8.75
CA MET A 474 8.96 29.06 -7.75
C MET A 474 10.33 29.09 -8.42
N ILE A 475 10.61 28.18 -9.36
CA ILE A 475 11.90 28.15 -10.08
C ILE A 475 12.17 29.50 -10.77
N ARG A 476 11.16 30.10 -11.40
CA ARG A 476 11.30 31.42 -12.06
C ARG A 476 11.46 32.57 -11.08
N ALA A 477 10.77 32.54 -9.94
CA ALA A 477 10.76 33.65 -8.99
C ALA A 477 11.99 33.66 -8.06
N MET A 478 12.43 32.51 -7.56
CA MET A 478 13.50 32.40 -6.56
C MET A 478 14.72 31.58 -7.01
N GLY A 479 14.67 30.94 -8.19
CA GLY A 479 15.75 30.09 -8.69
C GLY A 479 15.69 28.65 -8.15
N ILE A 480 16.43 27.76 -8.81
CA ILE A 480 16.35 26.30 -8.57
C ILE A 480 16.72 25.93 -7.12
N GLY A 481 17.83 26.42 -6.58
CA GLY A 481 18.30 26.05 -5.24
C GLY A 481 17.36 26.49 -4.12
N TRP A 482 16.84 27.72 -4.20
CA TRP A 482 15.87 28.24 -3.22
C TRP A 482 14.53 27.52 -3.30
N THR A 483 14.09 27.08 -4.48
CA THR A 483 12.89 26.25 -4.64
C THR A 483 13.01 24.96 -3.83
N PHE A 484 14.05 24.17 -4.04
CA PHE A 484 14.26 22.92 -3.30
C PHE A 484 14.57 23.14 -1.81
N THR A 485 15.19 24.27 -1.45
CA THR A 485 15.36 24.69 -0.06
C THR A 485 14.00 24.96 0.60
N THR A 486 13.07 25.59 -0.11
CA THR A 486 11.70 25.86 0.37
C THR A 486 10.90 24.56 0.53
N LEU A 487 10.99 23.64 -0.44
CA LEU A 487 10.37 22.31 -0.34
C LEU A 487 10.91 21.51 0.87
N SER A 488 12.22 21.57 1.10
CA SER A 488 12.87 20.96 2.26
C SER A 488 12.41 21.61 3.58
N GLY A 489 12.18 22.92 3.57
CA GLY A 489 11.58 23.66 4.69
C GLY A 489 10.15 23.20 5.01
N ILE A 490 9.29 23.07 4.00
CA ILE A 490 7.92 22.55 4.14
C ILE A 490 7.92 21.14 4.73
N MET A 491 8.83 20.27 4.27
CA MET A 491 8.98 18.92 4.83
C MET A 491 9.44 18.94 6.30
N THR A 492 10.34 19.87 6.65
CA THR A 492 10.78 20.08 8.05
C THR A 492 9.61 20.51 8.94
N LEU A 493 8.73 21.39 8.45
CA LEU A 493 7.51 21.79 9.15
C LEU A 493 6.49 20.64 9.31
N GLY A 494 6.60 19.58 8.50
CA GLY A 494 5.81 18.36 8.63
C GLY A 494 6.29 17.40 9.73
N ILE A 495 7.52 17.53 10.24
CA ILE A 495 8.09 16.62 11.27
C ILE A 495 7.23 16.52 12.54
N PRO A 496 6.67 17.62 13.09
CA PRO A 496 5.78 17.54 14.25
C PRO A 496 4.56 16.63 14.03
N LEU A 497 4.04 16.54 12.79
CA LEU A 497 2.92 15.65 12.45
C LEU A 497 3.35 14.17 12.53
N ALA A 498 4.53 13.85 12.02
CA ALA A 498 5.10 12.51 12.13
C ALA A 498 5.39 12.15 13.60
N TRP A 499 5.92 13.09 14.37
CA TRP A 499 6.18 12.91 15.80
C TRP A 499 4.89 12.72 16.61
N TYR A 500 3.86 13.52 16.33
CA TYR A 500 2.54 13.36 16.94
C TYR A 500 1.98 11.97 16.68
N GLN A 501 2.07 11.50 15.43
CA GLN A 501 1.61 10.16 15.07
C GLN A 501 2.39 9.06 15.80
N TYR A 502 3.71 9.19 15.88
CA TYR A 502 4.57 8.26 16.61
C TYR A 502 4.21 8.21 18.11
N ARG A 503 3.96 9.37 18.73
CA ARG A 503 3.75 9.48 20.18
C ARG A 503 2.32 9.19 20.62
N PHE A 504 1.31 9.55 19.82
CA PHE A 504 -0.10 9.55 20.20
C PHE A 504 -1.00 8.67 19.32
N GLY A 505 -0.51 8.18 18.18
CA GLY A 505 -1.31 7.37 17.25
C GLY A 505 -1.92 6.11 17.89
N TYR A 506 -1.20 5.47 18.82
CA TYR A 506 -1.72 4.30 19.55
C TYR A 506 -2.94 4.64 20.44
N LYS A 507 -2.98 5.84 21.02
CA LYS A 507 -4.12 6.30 21.84
C LYS A 507 -5.36 6.53 20.98
N GLY A 508 -5.18 7.10 19.79
CA GLY A 508 -6.26 7.27 18.80
C GLY A 508 -6.85 5.93 18.37
N ARG A 509 -6.00 4.93 18.12
CA ARG A 509 -6.42 3.56 17.81
C ARG A 509 -7.19 2.90 18.96
N ALA A 510 -6.66 2.96 20.18
CA ALA A 510 -7.30 2.36 21.36
C ALA A 510 -8.70 2.93 21.62
N ARG A 511 -8.88 4.26 21.45
CA ARG A 511 -10.18 4.93 21.56
C ARG A 511 -11.20 4.43 20.54
N ARG A 512 -10.78 4.08 19.32
CA ARG A 512 -11.68 3.54 18.28
C ARG A 512 -12.09 2.10 18.53
N LEU A 513 -11.20 1.30 19.10
CA LEU A 513 -11.45 -0.11 19.42
C LEU A 513 -12.25 -0.31 20.72
N GLY A 514 -12.58 0.78 21.44
CA GLY A 514 -13.29 0.69 22.72
C GLY A 514 -12.47 0.02 23.83
N ASP A 515 -11.15 0.03 23.70
CA ASP A 515 -10.24 -0.75 24.55
C ASP A 515 -9.95 0.04 25.85
N ASP A 516 -10.91 0.01 26.77
CA ASP A 516 -10.85 0.72 28.07
C ASP A 516 -9.71 0.22 28.99
N ARG A 517 -9.13 -0.95 28.71
CA ARG A 517 -8.02 -1.54 29.48
C ARG A 517 -6.75 -0.68 29.47
N MET A 518 -6.57 0.18 28.46
CA MET A 518 -5.40 1.08 28.36
C MET A 518 -5.65 2.47 28.97
N GLN A 519 -6.90 2.80 29.31
CA GLN A 519 -7.23 4.08 29.96
C GLN A 519 -6.93 4.04 31.47
N GLY A 520 -6.98 2.86 32.09
CA GLY A 520 -6.71 2.67 33.53
C GLY A 520 -5.23 2.69 33.93
N SER A 521 -4.29 2.48 33.01
CA SER A 521 -2.86 2.33 33.37
C SER A 521 -2.10 3.65 33.61
N GLN A 522 -2.77 4.81 33.55
CA GLN A 522 -2.18 6.12 33.92
C GLN A 522 -2.95 6.84 35.03
N ALA A 523 -3.87 6.15 35.71
CA ALA A 523 -4.59 6.67 36.88
C ALA A 523 -4.09 6.08 38.21
N GLY A 524 -2.91 5.44 38.22
CA GLY A 524 -2.26 4.87 39.41
C GLY A 524 -0.87 5.44 39.61
#